data_AF-A0A2M8HK84-F1
#
_entry.id   AF-A0A2M8HK84-F1
#
_cell.length_a   1.000
_cell.length_b   1.000
_cell.length_c   1.000
_cell.angle_alpha   90.00
_cell.angle_beta   90.00
_cell.angle_gamma   90.00
#
_symmetry.space_group_name_H-M   'P 1'
#
loop_
_entity.id
_entity.type
_entity.pdbx_description
1 polymer ?
#
loop_
_entity_poly.entity_id
_entity_poly.type
_entity_poly.pdbx_seq_one_letter_code
_entity_poly.pdbx_strand_id
1 'polypeptide(L)'
;MRKNLTVKWILAISMMGFSAYHVFANDKNGAIASFVVGKTFYKAQANSKWLPIKQGLILPEGSAIKTGNGSKITLLYSKSEFRVAQNSEIQLTSFVEGKKEGKVDMVSGFAWFKVDKRPGEKVSVSTQTSTAGVRGTAFATMFDPKTKTAMNCICEGKVEVANLDNSSSLVASSGTGTSIAENGKVVEDSYKDLIVKLDAMPGFEKKIKANPMLSNCLSCHTPKGWKSKGVIKDETYSK
;
A
#
# COMPACT_ATOMS: atom_id res chain seq x y z
N MET A 1 -68.44 -38.88 -24.44
CA MET A 1 -67.00 -38.59 -24.65
C MET A 1 -66.85 -37.48 -25.68
N ARG A 2 -66.27 -36.35 -25.26
CA ARG A 2 -65.49 -35.35 -26.03
C ARG A 2 -65.62 -33.99 -25.30
N LYS A 3 -64.61 -33.73 -24.45
CA LYS A 3 -64.31 -32.40 -23.92
C LYS A 3 -63.70 -31.57 -25.05
N ASN A 4 -63.90 -30.24 -25.07
CA ASN A 4 -62.89 -29.25 -25.49
C ASN A 4 -63.44 -27.84 -25.11
N LEU A 5 -62.87 -27.16 -24.12
CA LEU A 5 -61.64 -26.34 -24.13
C LEU A 5 -61.93 -24.91 -24.61
N THR A 6 -62.28 -24.02 -23.67
CA THR A 6 -62.23 -22.57 -23.87
C THR A 6 -61.13 -21.97 -23.00
N VAL A 7 -60.25 -21.25 -23.68
CA VAL A 7 -58.94 -20.74 -23.29
C VAL A 7 -59.05 -19.67 -22.20
N LYS A 8 -58.29 -19.82 -21.10
CA LYS A 8 -58.04 -18.74 -20.13
C LYS A 8 -56.76 -18.01 -20.54
N TRP A 9 -56.89 -16.73 -20.86
CA TRP A 9 -55.76 -15.82 -21.07
C TRP A 9 -55.07 -15.55 -19.72
N ILE A 10 -53.83 -16.01 -19.58
CA ILE A 10 -52.94 -15.60 -18.48
C ILE A 10 -52.05 -14.49 -19.04
N LEU A 11 -52.27 -13.25 -18.59
CA LEU A 11 -51.33 -12.15 -18.77
C LEU A 11 -50.07 -12.47 -17.95
N ALA A 12 -49.00 -12.87 -18.64
CA ALA A 12 -47.66 -12.94 -18.05
C ALA A 12 -47.08 -11.51 -18.00
N ILE A 13 -47.11 -10.89 -16.82
CA ILE A 13 -46.37 -9.65 -16.56
C ILE A 13 -44.88 -10.03 -16.55
N SER A 14 -44.19 -9.73 -17.65
CA SER A 14 -42.74 -9.77 -17.75
C SER A 14 -42.17 -8.76 -16.75
N MET A 15 -41.77 -9.25 -15.59
CA MET A 15 -41.06 -8.49 -14.57
C MET A 15 -39.63 -8.28 -15.08
N MET A 16 -39.49 -7.27 -15.96
CA MET A 16 -38.22 -6.81 -16.48
C MET A 16 -37.33 -6.43 -15.30
N GLY A 17 -36.32 -7.27 -15.04
CA GLY A 17 -35.41 -7.13 -13.92
C GLY A 17 -34.79 -5.74 -13.94
N PHE A 18 -35.20 -4.91 -12.98
CA PHE A 18 -34.53 -3.66 -12.64
C PHE A 18 -33.17 -4.06 -12.08
N SER A 19 -32.19 -4.20 -12.97
CA SER A 19 -30.79 -4.33 -12.57
C SER A 19 -30.45 -3.03 -11.87
N ALA A 20 -30.38 -3.09 -10.54
CA ALA A 20 -29.89 -2.00 -9.73
C ALA A 20 -28.43 -1.77 -10.10
N TYR A 21 -28.20 -0.88 -11.06
CA TYR A 21 -26.90 -0.24 -11.22
C TYR A 21 -26.68 0.55 -9.94
N HIS A 22 -25.94 -0.04 -9.00
CA HIS A 22 -25.38 0.72 -7.88
C HIS A 22 -24.45 1.77 -8.49
N VAL A 23 -24.97 2.98 -8.65
CA VAL A 23 -24.17 4.17 -8.89
C VAL A 23 -23.37 4.38 -7.62
N PHE A 24 -22.11 3.93 -7.62
CA PHE A 24 -21.16 4.36 -6.60
C PHE A 24 -20.96 5.85 -6.78
N ALA A 25 -21.40 6.62 -5.78
CA ALA A 25 -21.14 8.05 -5.72
C ALA A 25 -19.63 8.27 -5.86
N ASN A 26 -19.24 9.02 -6.90
CA ASN A 26 -17.87 9.40 -7.17
C ASN A 26 -17.50 10.53 -6.21
N ASP A 27 -17.23 10.17 -4.97
CA ASP A 27 -16.77 11.13 -3.97
C ASP A 27 -15.38 11.63 -4.39
N LYS A 28 -15.23 12.93 -4.64
CA LYS A 28 -13.96 13.53 -5.11
C LYS A 28 -12.85 13.51 -4.05
N ASN A 29 -13.12 12.94 -2.88
CA ASN A 29 -12.28 12.92 -1.70
C ASN A 29 -11.59 11.55 -1.51
N GLY A 30 -10.71 11.18 -2.44
CA GLY A 30 -10.02 9.88 -2.40
C GLY A 30 -8.62 9.91 -3.01
N ALA A 31 -7.87 8.83 -2.81
CA ALA A 31 -6.54 8.67 -3.41
C ALA A 31 -6.67 8.31 -4.89
N ILE A 32 -5.91 8.99 -5.76
CA ILE A 32 -5.92 8.75 -7.21
C ILE A 32 -4.83 7.73 -7.55
N ALA A 33 -5.19 6.66 -8.26
CA ALA A 33 -4.24 5.71 -8.83
C ALA A 33 -3.48 6.34 -10.01
N SER A 34 -2.42 7.10 -9.72
CA SER A 34 -1.65 7.86 -10.72
C SER A 34 -0.81 6.99 -11.67
N PHE A 35 -0.38 5.81 -11.22
CA PHE A 35 0.39 4.87 -12.01
C PHE A 35 0.03 3.44 -11.61
N VAL A 36 -0.21 2.57 -12.60
CA VAL A 36 -0.59 1.18 -12.39
C VAL A 36 0.16 0.29 -13.37
N VAL A 37 0.82 -0.76 -12.86
CA VAL A 37 1.44 -1.82 -13.65
C VAL A 37 1.02 -3.18 -13.07
N GLY A 38 0.68 -4.12 -13.95
CA GLY A 38 0.36 -5.49 -13.58
C GLY A 38 -1.05 -5.65 -12.99
N LYS A 39 -1.24 -6.74 -12.22
CA LYS A 39 -2.51 -7.12 -11.59
C LYS A 39 -2.65 -6.39 -10.25
N THR A 40 -3.49 -5.36 -10.22
CA THR A 40 -3.78 -4.58 -9.01
C THR A 40 -5.29 -4.55 -8.77
N PHE A 41 -5.68 -4.64 -7.51
CA PHE A 41 -7.08 -4.74 -7.12
C PHE A 41 -7.38 -3.83 -5.93
N TYR A 42 -8.61 -3.35 -5.84
CA TYR A 42 -9.13 -2.69 -4.65
C TYR A 42 -10.45 -3.31 -4.21
N LYS A 43 -10.77 -3.15 -2.93
CA LYS A 43 -12.12 -3.33 -2.39
C LYS A 43 -12.48 -2.06 -1.63
N ALA A 44 -13.66 -1.48 -1.89
CA ALA A 44 -14.08 -0.24 -1.26
C ALA A 44 -14.45 -0.43 0.22
N GLN A 45 -14.95 -1.62 0.57
CA GLN A 45 -15.32 -2.02 1.92
C GLN A 45 -14.88 -3.46 2.18
N ALA A 46 -14.77 -3.85 3.46
CA ALA A 46 -14.28 -5.17 3.88
C ALA A 46 -15.01 -6.34 3.19
N ASN A 47 -16.33 -6.23 2.99
CA ASN A 47 -17.21 -7.26 2.41
C ASN A 47 -17.47 -7.08 0.91
N SER A 48 -16.83 -6.10 0.26
CA SER A 48 -16.98 -5.87 -1.18
C SER A 48 -16.04 -6.77 -2.00
N LYS A 49 -16.40 -7.03 -3.26
CA LYS A 49 -15.56 -7.80 -4.19
C LYS A 49 -14.29 -7.02 -4.53
N TRP A 50 -13.19 -7.74 -4.73
CA TRP A 50 -11.97 -7.18 -5.31
C TRP A 50 -12.22 -6.83 -6.78
N LEU A 51 -12.00 -5.57 -7.12
CA LEU A 51 -12.14 -5.02 -8.47
C LEU A 51 -10.77 -4.57 -8.99
N PRO A 52 -10.49 -4.71 -10.30
CA PRO A 52 -9.22 -4.27 -10.86
C PRO A 52 -9.08 -2.75 -10.78
N ILE A 53 -7.88 -2.26 -10.43
CA ILE A 53 -7.58 -0.83 -10.44
C ILE A 53 -7.09 -0.45 -11.84
N LYS A 54 -7.59 0.69 -12.35
CA LYS A 54 -7.09 1.34 -13.56
C LYS A 54 -6.46 2.68 -13.17
N GLN A 55 -5.49 3.13 -13.97
CA GLN A 55 -4.92 4.46 -13.80
C GLN A 55 -6.03 5.54 -13.85
N GLY A 56 -5.96 6.51 -12.96
CA GLY A 56 -6.96 7.58 -12.78
C GLY A 56 -8.15 7.20 -11.89
N LEU A 57 -8.27 5.94 -11.46
CA LEU A 57 -9.32 5.55 -10.52
C LEU A 57 -9.15 6.27 -9.18
N ILE A 58 -10.25 6.81 -8.65
CA ILE A 58 -10.32 7.38 -7.31
C ILE A 58 -10.68 6.26 -6.33
N LEU A 59 -9.85 6.09 -5.31
CA LEU A 59 -10.02 5.12 -4.23
C LEU A 59 -10.51 5.84 -2.98
N PRO A 60 -11.74 5.56 -2.51
CA PRO A 60 -12.29 6.21 -1.33
C PRO A 60 -11.58 5.79 -0.04
N GLU A 61 -11.76 6.58 1.02
CA GLU A 61 -11.40 6.19 2.40
C GLU A 61 -11.96 4.79 2.73
N GLY A 62 -11.20 4.00 3.49
CA GLY A 62 -11.52 2.62 3.84
C GLY A 62 -11.13 1.58 2.78
N SER A 63 -10.75 2.00 1.57
CA SER A 63 -10.35 1.08 0.50
C SER A 63 -9.14 0.25 0.90
N ALA A 64 -9.22 -1.06 0.67
CA ALA A 64 -8.04 -1.91 0.68
C ALA A 64 -7.52 -2.08 -0.74
N ILE A 65 -6.20 -2.08 -0.90
CA ILE A 65 -5.49 -2.17 -2.17
C ILE A 65 -4.52 -3.34 -2.10
N LYS A 66 -4.53 -4.18 -3.13
CA LYS A 66 -3.66 -5.34 -3.25
C LYS A 66 -2.94 -5.35 -4.60
N THR A 67 -1.65 -5.66 -4.58
CA THR A 67 -0.81 -5.84 -5.77
C THR A 67 -0.38 -7.29 -5.90
N GLY A 68 -0.43 -7.81 -7.13
CA GLY A 68 0.11 -9.14 -7.45
C GLY A 68 1.61 -9.14 -7.68
N ASN A 69 2.13 -10.29 -8.11
CA ASN A 69 3.53 -10.43 -8.53
C ASN A 69 3.81 -9.52 -9.75
N GLY A 70 5.02 -8.94 -9.80
CA GLY A 70 5.43 -8.00 -10.86
C GLY A 70 4.59 -6.71 -10.95
N SER A 71 3.67 -6.48 -10.00
CA SER A 71 2.69 -5.41 -10.05
C SER A 71 3.10 -4.25 -9.14
N LYS A 72 2.78 -3.02 -9.53
CA LYS A 72 3.07 -1.82 -8.75
C LYS A 72 1.94 -0.81 -8.93
N ILE A 73 1.68 -0.04 -7.89
CA ILE A 73 0.73 1.08 -7.96
C ILE A 73 1.29 2.29 -7.22
N THR A 74 1.12 3.47 -7.81
CA THR A 74 1.38 4.76 -7.15
C THR A 74 0.07 5.48 -6.92
N LEU A 75 -0.21 5.79 -5.67
CA LEU A 75 -1.37 6.54 -5.22
C LEU A 75 -0.93 7.98 -4.93
N LEU A 76 -1.67 8.94 -5.46
CA LEU A 76 -1.54 10.35 -5.10
C LEU A 76 -2.72 10.77 -4.26
N TYR A 77 -2.45 11.48 -3.18
CA TYR A 77 -3.47 12.00 -2.31
C TYR A 77 -3.05 13.36 -1.76
N SER A 78 -3.81 14.40 -2.08
CA SER A 78 -3.40 15.80 -1.87
C SER A 78 -1.98 16.05 -2.42
N LYS A 79 -0.97 16.21 -1.55
CA LYS A 79 0.45 16.37 -1.90
C LYS A 79 1.33 15.18 -1.47
N SER A 80 0.70 14.10 -0.99
CA SER A 80 1.36 12.88 -0.56
C SER A 80 1.35 11.83 -1.68
N GLU A 81 2.37 10.98 -1.70
CA GLU A 81 2.56 9.93 -2.71
C GLU A 81 2.87 8.60 -2.03
N PHE A 82 2.11 7.54 -2.36
CA PHE A 82 2.31 6.19 -1.84
C PHE A 82 2.60 5.22 -2.98
N ARG A 83 3.76 4.58 -2.94
CA ARG A 83 4.18 3.58 -3.91
C ARG A 83 4.09 2.21 -3.26
N VAL A 84 3.11 1.42 -3.69
CA VAL A 84 2.90 0.05 -3.20
C VAL A 84 3.61 -0.90 -4.14
N ALA A 85 4.56 -1.68 -3.59
CA ALA A 85 5.32 -2.65 -4.34
C ALA A 85 4.47 -3.89 -4.68
N GLN A 86 5.05 -4.85 -5.37
CA GLN A 86 4.41 -6.13 -5.67
C GLN A 86 4.11 -6.94 -4.41
N ASN A 87 3.17 -7.90 -4.52
CA ASN A 87 2.82 -8.83 -3.45
C ASN A 87 2.55 -8.13 -2.12
N SER A 88 1.85 -7.00 -2.17
CA SER A 88 1.62 -6.12 -1.02
C SER A 88 0.13 -5.81 -0.87
N GLU A 89 -0.28 -5.54 0.36
CA GLU A 89 -1.63 -5.11 0.68
C GLU A 89 -1.58 -3.94 1.67
N ILE A 90 -2.33 -2.88 1.36
CA ILE A 90 -2.52 -1.71 2.24
C ILE A 90 -4.00 -1.39 2.38
N GLN A 91 -4.37 -0.68 3.44
CA GLN A 91 -5.70 -0.11 3.62
C GLN A 91 -5.62 1.38 3.92
N LEU A 92 -6.38 2.19 3.18
CA LEU A 92 -6.48 3.64 3.35
C LEU A 92 -7.48 3.98 4.46
N THR A 93 -7.17 3.62 5.70
CA THR A 93 -8.13 3.61 6.82
C THR A 93 -8.71 4.97 7.15
N SER A 94 -7.88 6.02 7.22
CA SER A 94 -8.39 7.39 7.31
C SER A 94 -7.57 8.35 6.45
N PHE A 95 -8.14 8.76 5.32
CA PHE A 95 -7.42 9.57 4.32
C PHE A 95 -8.37 10.61 3.69
N VAL A 96 -8.83 11.58 4.51
CA VAL A 96 -9.77 12.64 4.08
C VAL A 96 -9.19 14.03 4.28
N GLU A 97 -9.45 14.90 3.31
CA GLU A 97 -8.92 16.25 3.25
C GLU A 97 -9.60 17.09 4.34
N GLY A 98 -8.81 17.80 5.15
CA GLY A 98 -9.31 18.55 6.30
C GLY A 98 -9.44 17.75 7.62
N LYS A 99 -9.20 16.43 7.64
CA LYS A 99 -9.01 15.69 8.90
C LYS A 99 -7.61 15.92 9.45
N LYS A 100 -7.51 16.09 10.77
CA LYS A 100 -6.22 16.26 11.48
C LYS A 100 -5.41 14.96 11.58
N GLU A 101 -6.02 13.81 11.33
CA GLU A 101 -5.38 12.51 11.49
C GLU A 101 -5.56 11.65 10.23
N GLY A 102 -4.44 11.24 9.64
CA GLY A 102 -4.37 10.31 8.53
C GLY A 102 -3.83 8.96 8.97
N LYS A 103 -4.38 7.86 8.47
CA LYS A 103 -3.94 6.50 8.78
C LYS A 103 -3.94 5.60 7.55
N VAL A 104 -2.81 4.94 7.30
CA VAL A 104 -2.72 3.79 6.39
C VAL A 104 -2.38 2.55 7.20
N ASP A 105 -3.06 1.44 6.95
CA ASP A 105 -2.64 0.14 7.48
C ASP A 105 -1.85 -0.63 6.42
N MET A 106 -0.65 -1.05 6.77
CA MET A 106 0.23 -1.90 5.99
C MET A 106 -0.02 -3.36 6.38
N VAL A 107 -0.85 -4.04 5.58
CA VAL A 107 -1.35 -5.40 5.88
C VAL A 107 -0.31 -6.47 5.54
N SER A 108 0.46 -6.27 4.45
CA SER A 108 1.59 -7.13 4.09
C SER A 108 2.44 -6.52 2.97
N GLY A 109 3.69 -6.96 2.85
CA GLY A 109 4.58 -6.62 1.75
C GLY A 109 5.37 -5.35 2.01
N PHE A 110 5.53 -4.48 1.00
CA PHE A 110 6.33 -3.25 1.07
C PHE A 110 5.60 -2.05 0.44
N ALA A 111 5.64 -0.90 1.11
CA ALA A 111 5.20 0.37 0.55
C ALA A 111 6.14 1.51 0.94
N TRP A 112 6.35 2.43 0.00
CA TRP A 112 7.05 3.69 0.22
C TRP A 112 6.05 4.83 0.29
N PHE A 113 6.27 5.74 1.23
CA PHE A 113 5.38 6.85 1.54
C PHE A 113 6.17 8.15 1.53
N LYS A 114 5.71 9.13 0.77
CA LYS A 114 6.09 10.53 0.92
C LYS A 114 4.87 11.29 1.42
N VAL A 115 4.92 11.66 2.69
CA VAL A 115 3.82 12.34 3.37
C VAL A 115 4.13 13.83 3.43
N ASP A 116 3.22 14.65 2.89
CA ASP A 116 3.37 16.09 2.94
C ASP A 116 3.26 16.65 4.37
N LYS A 117 3.94 17.77 4.62
CA LYS A 117 3.93 18.40 5.95
C LYS A 117 2.77 19.38 6.06
N ARG A 118 1.74 19.03 6.84
CA ARG A 118 0.61 19.92 7.12
C ARG A 118 0.57 20.36 8.60
N PRO A 119 0.37 21.66 8.90
CA PRO A 119 0.27 22.13 10.28
C PRO A 119 -0.89 21.49 11.04
N GLY A 120 -0.62 20.97 12.23
CA GLY A 120 -1.65 20.38 13.10
C GLY A 120 -2.14 18.99 12.67
N GLU A 121 -1.59 18.43 11.58
CA GLU A 121 -1.93 17.08 11.14
C GLU A 121 -0.90 16.05 11.56
N LYS A 122 -1.38 14.86 11.89
CA LYS A 122 -0.59 13.65 12.17
C LYS A 122 -0.95 12.58 11.16
N VAL A 123 0.05 11.93 10.59
CA VAL A 123 -0.17 10.76 9.73
C VAL A 123 0.52 9.58 10.38
N SER A 124 -0.12 8.42 10.35
CA SER A 124 0.45 7.17 10.80
C SER A 124 0.35 6.08 9.73
N VAL A 125 1.36 5.22 9.72
CA VAL A 125 1.32 3.94 9.01
C VAL A 125 1.40 2.84 10.06
N SER A 126 0.39 2.00 10.14
CA SER A 126 0.30 0.94 11.15
C SER A 126 0.45 -0.43 10.50
N THR A 127 0.94 -1.39 11.27
CA THR A 127 1.01 -2.82 10.95
C THR A 127 0.35 -3.60 12.07
N GLN A 128 0.34 -4.93 12.00
CA GLN A 128 -0.14 -5.76 13.12
C GLN A 128 0.75 -5.67 14.37
N THR A 129 1.97 -5.13 14.29
CA THR A 129 2.90 -5.09 15.42
C THR A 129 3.35 -3.70 15.83
N SER A 130 3.11 -2.68 15.00
CA SER A 130 3.66 -1.34 15.24
C SER A 130 2.89 -0.23 14.55
N THR A 131 3.11 0.99 15.02
CA THR A 131 2.66 2.23 14.38
C THR A 131 3.85 3.16 14.15
N ALA A 132 3.98 3.65 12.92
CA ALA A 132 4.94 4.65 12.49
C ALA A 132 4.24 6.00 12.34
N GLY A 133 4.41 6.89 13.33
CA GLY A 133 3.93 8.27 13.31
C GLY A 133 4.89 9.18 12.56
N VAL A 134 4.36 9.97 11.62
CA VAL A 134 5.16 10.83 10.73
C VAL A 134 4.57 12.22 10.57
N ARG A 135 5.45 13.18 10.24
CA ARG A 135 5.08 14.56 9.94
C ARG A 135 6.03 15.16 8.91
N GLY A 136 5.63 15.15 7.65
CA GLY A 136 6.48 15.64 6.57
C GLY A 136 7.71 14.75 6.35
N THR A 137 7.47 13.48 6.06
CA THR A 137 8.50 12.44 6.05
C THR A 137 8.40 11.61 4.78
N ALA A 138 9.55 11.26 4.20
CA ALA A 138 9.65 10.21 3.19
C ALA A 138 10.27 8.96 3.83
N PHE A 139 9.55 7.85 3.80
CA PHE A 139 9.97 6.61 4.44
C PHE A 139 9.31 5.40 3.77
N ALA A 140 9.78 4.21 4.09
CA ALA A 140 9.11 2.97 3.70
C ALA A 140 8.75 2.14 4.92
N THR A 141 7.69 1.34 4.78
CA THR A 141 7.28 0.32 5.73
C THR A 141 7.19 -1.02 5.01
N MET A 142 7.75 -2.05 5.63
CA MET A 142 7.59 -3.44 5.24
C MET A 142 6.93 -4.21 6.37
N PHE A 143 6.04 -5.13 6.04
CA PHE A 143 5.45 -6.03 7.02
C PHE A 143 5.34 -7.45 6.46
N ASP A 144 5.92 -8.40 7.18
CA ASP A 144 5.76 -9.82 6.92
C ASP A 144 4.77 -10.43 7.93
N PRO A 145 3.54 -10.79 7.50
CA PRO A 145 2.54 -11.35 8.40
C PRO A 145 2.91 -12.75 8.93
N LYS A 146 3.80 -13.49 8.25
CA LYS A 146 4.20 -14.84 8.69
C LYS A 146 5.12 -14.77 9.91
N THR A 147 6.05 -13.83 9.89
CA THR A 147 7.03 -13.61 10.98
C THR A 147 6.58 -12.50 11.94
N LYS A 148 5.44 -11.85 11.66
CA LYS A 148 4.94 -10.65 12.35
C LYS A 148 6.01 -9.55 12.48
N THR A 149 6.90 -9.46 11.50
CA THR A 149 8.00 -8.51 11.53
C THR A 149 7.64 -7.26 10.74
N ALA A 150 7.67 -6.11 11.40
CA ALA A 150 7.56 -4.80 10.77
C ALA A 150 8.95 -4.17 10.67
N MET A 151 9.22 -3.51 9.55
CA MET A 151 10.45 -2.74 9.35
C MET A 151 10.13 -1.39 8.74
N ASN A 152 10.85 -0.35 9.18
CA ASN A 152 10.77 0.99 8.60
C ASN A 152 12.14 1.43 8.12
N CYS A 153 12.19 2.17 7.01
CA CYS A 153 13.41 2.78 6.47
C CYS A 153 13.14 4.26 6.23
N ILE A 154 13.91 5.14 6.89
CA ILE A 154 13.63 6.58 6.91
C ILE A 154 14.54 7.27 5.90
N CYS A 155 13.93 7.87 4.89
CA CYS A 155 14.63 8.49 3.77
C CYS A 155 14.84 9.98 4.02
N GLU A 156 13.79 10.67 4.45
CA GLU A 156 13.79 12.10 4.79
C GLU A 156 12.92 12.34 6.03
N GLY A 157 13.35 13.21 6.93
CA GLY A 157 12.61 13.55 8.14
C GLY A 157 12.83 12.55 9.28
N LYS A 158 11.79 12.39 10.10
CA LYS A 158 11.79 11.52 11.29
C LYS A 158 10.53 10.66 11.32
N VAL A 159 10.66 9.48 11.92
CA VAL A 159 9.55 8.56 12.19
C VAL A 159 9.60 8.19 13.66
N GLU A 160 8.49 8.36 14.35
CA GLU A 160 8.28 7.78 15.67
C GLU A 160 7.65 6.41 15.50
N VAL A 161 8.35 5.36 15.90
CA VAL A 161 7.88 3.98 15.80
C VAL A 161 7.58 3.48 17.20
N ALA A 162 6.35 3.02 17.43
CA ALA A 162 5.93 2.40 18.68
C ALA A 162 5.30 1.03 18.40
N ASN A 163 5.43 0.12 19.36
CA ASN A 163 4.60 -1.09 19.39
C ASN A 163 3.14 -0.73 19.74
N LEU A 164 2.21 -1.69 19.57
CA LEU A 164 0.78 -1.40 19.66
C LEU A 164 0.30 -0.96 21.06
N ASP A 165 0.97 -1.38 22.13
CA ASP A 165 0.65 -0.98 23.51
C ASP A 165 1.47 0.22 24.00
N ASN A 166 2.33 0.77 23.16
CA ASN A 166 3.27 1.86 23.45
C ASN A 166 4.27 1.56 24.58
N SER A 167 4.46 0.29 24.97
CA SER A 167 5.48 -0.09 25.96
C SER A 167 6.91 0.02 25.42
N SER A 168 7.08 0.09 24.10
CA SER A 168 8.35 0.30 23.43
C SER A 168 8.17 1.29 22.28
N SER A 169 8.96 2.37 22.28
CA SER A 169 8.98 3.35 21.20
C SER A 169 10.39 3.89 20.94
N LEU A 170 10.62 4.32 19.70
CA LEU A 170 11.88 4.91 19.26
C LEU A 170 11.62 5.95 18.16
N VAL A 171 12.37 7.06 18.19
CA VAL A 171 12.37 8.04 17.11
C VAL A 171 13.59 7.80 16.23
N ALA A 172 13.35 7.34 15.00
CA ALA A 172 14.36 7.14 13.98
C ALA A 172 14.43 8.35 13.03
N SER A 173 15.62 8.62 12.48
CA SER A 173 15.87 9.76 11.60
C SER A 173 16.38 9.29 10.24
N SER A 174 16.49 10.22 9.29
CA SER A 174 16.94 9.92 7.92
C SER A 174 18.25 9.13 7.91
N GLY A 175 18.29 8.06 7.10
CA GLY A 175 19.45 7.17 6.98
C GLY A 175 19.47 6.01 7.97
N THR A 176 18.49 5.90 8.86
CA THR A 176 18.32 4.73 9.75
C THR A 176 17.05 3.96 9.40
N GLY A 177 16.88 2.80 10.03
CA GLY A 177 15.66 2.02 10.00
C GLY A 177 15.31 1.49 11.38
N THR A 178 14.16 0.83 11.46
CA THR A 178 13.71 0.17 12.69
C THR A 178 13.16 -1.19 12.36
N SER A 179 13.27 -2.15 13.27
CA SER A 179 12.55 -3.42 13.21
C SER A 179 11.80 -3.69 14.50
N ILE A 180 10.66 -4.35 14.35
CA ILE A 180 9.80 -4.85 15.43
C ILE A 180 9.39 -6.26 15.06
N ALA A 181 9.82 -7.23 15.87
CA ALA A 181 9.40 -8.62 15.77
C ALA A 181 8.21 -8.90 16.70
N GLU A 182 7.76 -10.15 16.78
CA GLU A 182 6.62 -10.57 17.61
C GLU A 182 6.76 -10.24 19.10
N ASN A 183 7.99 -10.11 19.62
CA ASN A 183 8.24 -9.72 21.02
C ASN A 183 7.89 -8.25 21.33
N GLY A 184 7.52 -7.46 20.32
CA GLY A 184 7.08 -6.07 20.48
C GLY A 184 8.19 -5.09 20.83
N LYS A 185 9.47 -5.49 20.86
CA LYS A 185 10.58 -4.58 21.13
C LYS A 185 10.95 -3.81 19.86
N VAL A 186 10.95 -2.48 19.95
CA VAL A 186 11.47 -1.63 18.86
C VAL A 186 13.00 -1.62 18.93
N VAL A 187 13.63 -1.99 17.81
CA VAL A 187 15.09 -1.93 17.65
C VAL A 187 15.41 -0.98 16.50
N GLU A 188 16.41 -0.12 16.68
CA GLU A 188 16.94 0.68 15.59
C GLU A 188 17.94 -0.15 14.78
N ASP A 189 17.70 -0.24 13.49
CA ASP A 189 18.60 -0.86 12.53
C ASP A 189 19.37 0.24 11.80
N SER A 190 20.66 0.37 12.12
CA SER A 190 21.52 1.27 11.36
C SER A 190 21.97 0.59 10.07
N TYR A 191 21.33 0.96 8.96
CA TYR A 191 21.79 0.57 7.63
C TYR A 191 22.87 1.50 7.08
N LYS A 192 23.29 2.54 7.83
CA LYS A 192 24.20 3.59 7.35
C LYS A 192 25.49 3.03 6.77
N ASP A 193 26.14 2.10 7.47
CA ASP A 193 27.38 1.48 7.00
C ASP A 193 27.16 0.54 5.81
N LEU A 194 25.97 -0.07 5.72
CA LEU A 194 25.60 -0.89 4.58
C LEU A 194 25.34 0.00 3.36
N ILE A 195 24.54 1.06 3.51
CA ILE A 195 24.17 2.04 2.49
C ILE A 195 25.41 2.74 1.93
N VAL A 196 26.34 3.22 2.77
CA VAL A 196 27.62 3.78 2.28
C VAL A 196 28.39 2.77 1.42
N LYS A 197 28.38 1.49 1.81
CA LYS A 197 28.99 0.41 1.01
C LYS A 197 28.16 0.00 -0.21
N LEU A 198 26.87 0.34 -0.26
CA LEU A 198 25.99 0.15 -1.42
C LEU A 198 26.25 1.28 -2.43
N ASP A 199 26.43 2.51 -1.95
CA ASP A 199 26.79 3.69 -2.73
C ASP A 199 28.13 3.54 -3.48
N ALA A 200 29.01 2.67 -2.99
CA ALA A 200 30.35 2.49 -3.54
C ALA A 200 30.38 1.98 -4.99
N MET A 201 29.31 1.41 -5.56
CA MET A 201 29.18 0.68 -6.84
C MET A 201 29.72 -0.77 -6.88
N PRO A 202 31.00 -1.12 -6.59
CA PRO A 202 31.47 -2.51 -6.63
C PRO A 202 30.70 -3.43 -5.69
N GLY A 203 30.18 -4.52 -6.25
CA GLY A 203 29.48 -5.56 -5.49
C GLY A 203 28.08 -5.17 -5.00
N PHE A 204 27.55 -4.01 -5.39
CA PHE A 204 26.20 -3.57 -5.01
C PHE A 204 25.12 -4.55 -5.50
N GLU A 205 25.17 -4.98 -6.76
CA GLU A 205 24.24 -5.99 -7.31
C GLU A 205 24.30 -7.32 -6.54
N LYS A 206 25.52 -7.77 -6.17
CA LYS A 206 25.71 -8.99 -5.39
C LYS A 206 25.07 -8.88 -4.00
N LYS A 207 25.15 -7.70 -3.36
CA LYS A 207 24.55 -7.43 -2.05
C LYS A 207 23.03 -7.36 -2.11
N ILE A 208 22.45 -6.75 -3.15
CA ILE A 208 21.00 -6.82 -3.39
C ILE A 208 20.55 -8.26 -3.62
N LYS A 209 21.32 -9.05 -4.39
CA LYS A 209 21.00 -10.46 -4.62
C LYS A 209 21.03 -11.27 -3.31
N ALA A 210 21.98 -10.98 -2.43
CA ALA A 210 22.09 -11.63 -1.12
C ALA A 210 21.01 -11.17 -0.14
N ASN A 211 20.59 -9.91 -0.20
CA ASN A 211 19.56 -9.31 0.65
C ASN A 211 18.51 -8.61 -0.22
N PRO A 212 17.53 -9.36 -0.77
CA PRO A 212 16.53 -8.82 -1.70
C PRO A 212 15.77 -7.60 -1.17
N MET A 213 15.58 -7.48 0.14
CA MET A 213 14.96 -6.32 0.80
C MET A 213 15.67 -4.99 0.47
N LEU A 214 17.00 -5.00 0.28
CA LEU A 214 17.77 -3.79 -0.06
C LEU A 214 17.38 -3.20 -1.42
N SER A 215 16.81 -4.00 -2.32
CA SER A 215 16.27 -3.49 -3.58
C SER A 215 15.13 -2.50 -3.36
N ASN A 216 14.41 -2.60 -2.24
CA ASN A 216 13.34 -1.68 -1.91
C ASN A 216 13.88 -0.34 -1.35
N CYS A 217 15.05 -0.38 -0.69
CA CYS A 217 15.76 0.81 -0.21
C CYS A 217 16.32 1.68 -1.35
N LEU A 218 16.49 1.14 -2.56
CA LEU A 218 16.94 1.89 -3.74
C LEU A 218 16.02 3.06 -4.10
N SER A 219 14.75 3.00 -3.71
CA SER A 219 13.79 4.10 -3.90
C SER A 219 14.20 5.37 -3.16
N CYS A 220 15.05 5.25 -2.13
CA CYS A 220 15.57 6.35 -1.31
C CYS A 220 17.09 6.52 -1.40
N HIS A 221 17.81 5.41 -1.55
CA HIS A 221 19.26 5.36 -1.60
C HIS A 221 19.69 4.79 -2.94
N THR A 222 19.73 5.63 -3.97
CA THR A 222 20.25 5.24 -5.28
C THR A 222 21.75 5.51 -5.33
N PRO A 223 22.61 4.48 -5.43
CA PRO A 223 24.04 4.66 -5.60
C PRO A 223 24.36 5.55 -6.80
N LYS A 224 25.39 6.39 -6.67
CA LYS A 224 25.87 7.21 -7.79
C LYS A 224 26.26 6.30 -8.95
N GLY A 225 25.76 6.58 -10.16
CA GLY A 225 26.05 5.79 -11.37
C GLY A 225 25.22 4.50 -11.51
N TRP A 226 24.31 4.19 -10.59
CA TRP A 226 23.37 3.09 -10.74
C TRP A 226 22.37 3.35 -11.87
N LYS A 227 22.16 2.35 -12.74
CA LYS A 227 21.06 2.32 -13.72
C LYS A 227 20.15 1.16 -13.37
N SER A 228 18.89 1.43 -13.07
CA SER A 228 17.92 0.35 -12.83
C SER A 228 17.73 -0.45 -14.12
N LYS A 229 17.68 -1.78 -14.03
CA LYS A 229 17.49 -2.67 -15.20
C LYS A 229 16.06 -2.65 -15.76
N GLY A 230 15.28 -1.59 -15.49
CA GLY A 230 13.85 -1.53 -15.78
C GLY A 230 13.04 -2.49 -14.92
N VAL A 231 11.72 -2.29 -14.87
CA VAL A 231 10.80 -3.26 -14.28
C VAL A 231 10.76 -4.45 -15.24
N ILE A 232 11.32 -5.59 -14.83
CA ILE A 232 11.08 -6.86 -15.54
C ILE A 232 9.59 -7.15 -15.38
N LYS A 233 8.82 -6.91 -16.44
CA LYS A 233 7.45 -7.40 -16.52
C LYS A 233 7.57 -8.91 -16.57
N ASP A 234 7.17 -9.57 -15.49
CA ASP A 234 7.12 -11.02 -15.50
C ASP A 234 5.94 -11.47 -16.39
N GLU A 235 6.26 -11.87 -17.62
CA GLU A 235 5.31 -12.36 -18.62
C GLU A 235 4.70 -13.73 -18.25
N THR A 236 5.26 -14.45 -17.26
CA THR A 236 4.90 -15.85 -17.01
C THR A 236 3.61 -16.07 -16.23
N TYR A 237 3.02 -15.02 -15.64
CA TYR A 237 1.81 -15.15 -14.80
C TYR A 237 0.54 -14.53 -15.42
N SER A 238 0.56 -14.27 -16.74
CA SER A 238 -0.64 -13.88 -17.52
C SER A 238 -1.53 -15.07 -17.95
N LYS A 239 -1.43 -16.21 -17.26
CA LYS A 239 -2.38 -17.32 -17.37
C LYS A 239 -3.08 -17.53 -16.03
#